data_AF-A0A1V2P512-F1
#
_entry.id   AF-A0A1V2P512-F1
#
_cell.length_a   1.000
_cell.length_b   1.000
_cell.length_c   1.000
_cell.angle_alpha   90.00
_cell.angle_beta   90.00
_cell.angle_gamma   90.00
#
_symmetry.space_group_name_H-M   'P 1'
#
loop_
_entity.id
_entity.type
_entity.pdbx_description
1 polymer ?
#
loop_
_entity_poly.entity_id
_entity_poly.type
_entity_poly.pdbx_seq_one_letter_code
_entity_poly.pdbx_strand_id
1 'polypeptide(L)'
;MMQTNLEWATLLRVPPDMLAEVADEKTIRGLVAGVIKSDTAAYELFAQACRFEAPFATSWIHGPGERSPYLSLELAAASLDDDRYRSLLGDIVLSTSAAIPYDYRALAGQALARIGVGELTGPLTHVVESFEPLASRSLEAKVSVPTDGIDHLFDIPETVAGRIALVVAATEAKTMESRYLLARRVLGQGDPVPAARSVAERLIVDDVGTTMISPADYLVPWDQELAGPDGGKLTLAELMRIVLLCPEFKLPDATVRPILVDFYRSVLRVSGRAIIGLAAGVFHVEHGVLATPSYYYQGRDAILGKGCVIDCVGGAILQRGTFLGGGFMPILIHTHKHIRGSGDSGASERKKILPCVFAAEAGARFPMDAIGLFETVDYLGKDAPYQGIRAVPVD
;
A
#
# COMPACT_ATOMS: atom_id res chain seq x y z
N MET A 1 -27.89 19.40 7.71
CA MET A 1 -27.62 20.83 7.97
C MET A 1 -26.52 21.20 6.99
N MET A 2 -26.77 22.08 6.01
CA MET A 2 -25.79 22.38 4.95
C MET A 2 -24.60 23.12 5.54
N GLN A 3 -23.38 22.59 5.37
CA GLN A 3 -22.16 23.27 5.82
C GLN A 3 -21.91 24.53 4.98
N THR A 4 -21.59 25.63 5.66
CA THR A 4 -21.35 26.95 5.07
C THR A 4 -19.96 27.05 4.45
N ASN A 5 -19.75 28.03 3.54
CA ASN A 5 -18.45 28.30 2.90
C ASN A 5 -17.29 28.52 3.89
N LEU A 6 -17.56 29.07 5.07
CA LEU A 6 -16.56 29.31 6.12
C LEU A 6 -16.14 28.00 6.81
N GLU A 7 -17.06 27.05 6.92
CA GLU A 7 -16.81 25.73 7.50
C GLU A 7 -15.93 24.90 6.56
N TRP A 8 -16.20 24.91 5.26
CA TRP A 8 -15.34 24.25 4.25
C TRP A 8 -13.91 24.80 4.22
N ALA A 9 -13.74 26.12 4.32
CA ALA A 9 -12.41 26.75 4.36
C ALA A 9 -11.61 26.39 5.63
N THR A 10 -12.30 26.01 6.70
CA THR A 10 -11.69 25.51 7.94
C THR A 10 -11.35 24.02 7.84
N LEU A 11 -12.24 23.24 7.19
CA LEU A 11 -12.08 21.80 6.93
C LEU A 11 -10.91 21.48 6.00
N LEU A 12 -10.68 22.30 4.97
CA LEU A 12 -9.70 22.01 3.91
C LEU A 12 -8.26 22.50 4.20
N ARG A 13 -7.96 22.95 5.43
CA ARG A 13 -6.59 23.34 5.80
C ARG A 13 -5.63 22.15 5.75
N VAL A 14 -4.36 22.44 5.50
CA VAL A 14 -3.23 21.50 5.67
C VAL A 14 -2.76 21.58 7.14
N PRO A 15 -2.31 20.47 7.77
CA PRO A 15 -1.68 20.51 9.09
C PRO A 15 -0.53 21.55 9.16
N PRO A 16 -0.36 22.29 10.27
CA PRO A 16 0.65 23.36 10.40
C PRO A 16 2.11 22.92 10.17
N ASP A 17 2.39 21.65 10.34
CA ASP A 17 3.70 21.01 10.29
C ASP A 17 4.15 20.58 8.88
N MET A 18 3.27 20.60 7.87
CA MET A 18 3.59 20.20 6.48
C MET A 18 3.78 21.38 5.49
N LEU A 19 3.77 22.62 6.00
CA LEU A 19 3.64 23.83 5.17
C LEU A 19 4.94 24.34 4.52
N ALA A 20 6.10 23.79 4.87
CA ALA A 20 7.38 24.40 4.47
C ALA A 20 7.86 24.03 3.06
N GLU A 21 7.39 22.92 2.47
CA GLU A 21 7.94 22.39 1.21
C GLU A 21 7.13 22.73 -0.06
N VAL A 22 5.86 23.15 0.06
CA VAL A 22 4.95 23.35 -1.09
C VAL A 22 4.40 24.78 -1.20
N ALA A 23 3.90 25.37 -0.11
CA ALA A 23 3.44 26.77 -0.03
C ALA A 23 3.12 27.15 1.43
N ASP A 24 3.27 28.41 1.82
CA ASP A 24 2.99 28.84 3.19
C ASP A 24 1.49 28.80 3.56
N GLU A 25 1.19 28.76 4.87
CA GLU A 25 -0.17 28.66 5.41
C GLU A 25 -1.14 29.72 4.88
N LYS A 26 -0.64 30.96 4.76
CA LYS A 26 -1.43 32.12 4.37
C LYS A 26 -1.75 32.03 2.88
N THR A 27 -0.83 31.51 2.07
CA THR A 27 -1.03 31.22 0.65
C THR A 27 -2.06 30.12 0.45
N ILE A 28 -1.97 28.98 1.15
CA ILE A 28 -2.95 27.89 1.03
C ILE A 28 -4.34 28.33 1.50
N ARG A 29 -4.43 29.01 2.66
CA ARG A 29 -5.70 29.57 3.15
C ARG A 29 -6.24 30.63 2.20
N GLY A 30 -5.38 31.45 1.59
CA GLY A 30 -5.75 32.45 0.59
C GLY A 30 -6.28 31.82 -0.71
N LEU A 31 -5.71 30.70 -1.15
CA LEU A 31 -6.20 29.93 -2.30
C LEU A 31 -7.58 29.32 -1.98
N VAL A 32 -7.73 28.63 -0.84
CA VAL A 32 -9.00 28.04 -0.41
C VAL A 32 -10.08 29.12 -0.26
N ALA A 33 -9.79 30.22 0.42
CA ALA A 33 -10.73 31.33 0.61
C ALA A 33 -11.02 32.10 -0.69
N GLY A 34 -10.08 32.16 -1.63
CA GLY A 34 -10.24 32.81 -2.93
C GLY A 34 -11.07 32.00 -3.94
N VAL A 35 -11.13 30.67 -3.78
CA VAL A 35 -11.86 29.74 -4.65
C VAL A 35 -13.30 29.54 -4.18
N ILE A 36 -13.55 29.52 -2.86
CA ILE A 36 -14.90 29.31 -2.32
C ILE A 36 -15.73 30.60 -2.41
N LYS A 37 -16.25 30.87 -3.61
CA LYS A 37 -17.20 31.97 -3.90
C LYS A 37 -18.63 31.48 -4.05
N SER A 38 -18.83 30.17 -4.17
CA SER A 38 -20.11 29.50 -4.35
C SER A 38 -20.06 28.07 -3.79
N ASP A 39 -21.24 27.50 -3.54
CA ASP A 39 -21.38 26.12 -3.03
C ASP A 39 -20.83 25.08 -4.01
N THR A 40 -20.87 25.36 -5.32
CA THR A 40 -20.27 24.49 -6.35
C THR A 40 -18.74 24.47 -6.25
N ALA A 41 -18.11 25.64 -6.07
CA ALA A 41 -16.66 25.71 -5.92
C ALA A 41 -16.20 25.08 -4.60
N ALA A 42 -16.99 25.19 -3.53
CA ALA A 42 -16.74 24.49 -2.27
C ALA A 42 -16.78 22.97 -2.46
N TYR A 43 -17.80 22.47 -3.16
CA TYR A 43 -17.93 21.05 -3.48
C TYR A 43 -16.75 20.54 -4.31
N GLU A 44 -16.39 21.23 -5.39
CA GLU A 44 -15.29 20.82 -6.28
C GLU A 44 -13.96 20.72 -5.50
N LEU A 45 -13.66 21.72 -4.66
CA LEU A 45 -12.45 21.73 -3.85
C LEU A 45 -12.44 20.61 -2.81
N PHE A 46 -13.59 20.35 -2.17
CA PHE A 46 -13.71 19.22 -1.25
C PHE A 46 -13.63 17.86 -1.96
N ALA A 47 -14.16 17.76 -3.17
CA ALA A 47 -14.08 16.56 -3.98
C ALA A 47 -12.62 16.26 -4.39
N GLN A 48 -11.84 17.28 -4.75
CA GLN A 48 -10.40 17.14 -4.98
C GLN A 48 -9.69 16.61 -3.73
N ALA A 49 -10.00 17.16 -2.56
CA ALA A 49 -9.44 16.70 -1.30
C ALA A 49 -9.80 15.24 -1.01
N CYS A 50 -11.08 14.87 -1.17
CA CYS A 50 -11.54 13.49 -1.03
C CYS A 50 -10.90 12.50 -2.03
N ARG A 51 -10.36 12.99 -3.15
CA ARG A 51 -9.63 12.19 -4.15
C ARG A 51 -8.11 12.25 -3.98
N PHE A 52 -7.62 12.74 -2.85
CA PHE A 52 -6.18 12.84 -2.54
C PHE A 52 -5.41 13.63 -3.60
N GLU A 53 -6.07 14.55 -4.30
CA GLU A 53 -5.42 15.37 -5.32
C GLU A 53 -4.52 16.42 -4.67
N ALA A 54 -3.38 16.72 -5.27
CA ALA A 54 -2.51 17.79 -4.80
C ALA A 54 -3.27 19.14 -4.77
N PRO A 55 -3.13 19.96 -3.71
CA PRO A 55 -2.20 19.84 -2.57
C PRO A 55 -2.78 19.09 -1.35
N PHE A 56 -3.94 18.45 -1.46
CA PHE A 56 -4.71 17.90 -0.33
C PHE A 56 -4.37 16.44 0.04
N ALA A 57 -3.46 15.79 -0.68
CA ALA A 57 -3.06 14.39 -0.45
C ALA A 57 -2.62 14.07 1.01
N THR A 58 -2.21 15.08 1.77
CA THR A 58 -1.80 14.99 3.19
C THR A 58 -2.72 15.77 4.13
N SER A 59 -3.92 16.14 3.68
CA SER A 59 -4.87 16.89 4.50
C SER A 59 -5.29 16.12 5.75
N TRP A 60 -5.53 16.84 6.86
CA TRP A 60 -5.98 16.26 8.12
C TRP A 60 -7.37 15.63 8.01
N ILE A 61 -8.16 15.96 6.99
CA ILE A 61 -9.46 15.31 6.75
C ILE A 61 -9.32 13.83 6.42
N HIS A 62 -8.12 13.36 6.05
CA HIS A 62 -7.84 11.94 5.91
C HIS A 62 -7.55 11.26 7.26
N GLY A 63 -7.53 12.03 8.36
CA GLY A 63 -7.48 11.58 9.74
C GLY A 63 -8.68 10.72 10.16
N PRO A 64 -8.65 10.12 11.35
CA PRO A 64 -9.80 9.37 11.86
C PRO A 64 -10.96 10.33 12.15
N GLY A 65 -12.17 9.93 11.74
CA GLY A 65 -13.44 10.55 12.14
C GLY A 65 -14.06 9.84 13.34
N GLU A 66 -15.19 10.34 13.82
CA GLU A 66 -15.92 9.72 14.94
C GLU A 66 -16.53 8.38 14.55
N ARG A 67 -16.98 8.26 13.29
CA ARG A 67 -17.72 7.09 12.78
C ARG A 67 -17.01 6.38 11.64
N SER A 68 -15.86 6.89 11.20
CA SER A 68 -15.13 6.42 10.02
C SER A 68 -13.62 6.45 10.26
N PRO A 69 -12.85 5.50 9.72
CA PRO A 69 -11.39 5.60 9.67
C PRO A 69 -10.87 6.83 8.92
N TYR A 70 -11.70 7.43 8.06
CA TYR A 70 -11.41 8.66 7.32
C TYR A 70 -12.53 9.68 7.52
N LEU A 71 -12.17 10.82 8.12
CA LEU A 71 -13.09 11.93 8.36
C LEU A 71 -13.65 12.50 7.05
N SER A 72 -12.90 12.51 5.96
CA SER A 72 -13.34 13.02 4.66
C SER A 72 -14.60 12.31 4.15
N LEU A 73 -14.67 10.98 4.27
CA LEU A 73 -15.87 10.21 3.90
C LEU A 73 -17.05 10.48 4.83
N GLU A 74 -16.78 10.71 6.11
CA GLU A 74 -17.81 11.05 7.10
C GLU A 74 -18.40 12.45 6.83
N LEU A 75 -17.54 13.44 6.57
CA LEU A 75 -17.95 14.80 6.19
C LEU A 75 -18.73 14.78 4.88
N ALA A 76 -18.28 14.01 3.89
CA ALA A 76 -19.00 13.87 2.63
C ALA A 76 -20.42 13.32 2.84
N ALA A 77 -20.56 12.26 3.64
CA ALA A 77 -21.86 11.66 3.95
C ALA A 77 -22.80 12.61 4.72
N ALA A 78 -22.25 13.48 5.58
CA ALA A 78 -23.04 14.40 6.39
C ALA A 78 -23.46 15.67 5.66
N SER A 79 -22.66 16.12 4.69
CA SER A 79 -22.78 17.44 4.09
C SER A 79 -23.31 17.46 2.66
N LEU A 80 -23.23 16.34 1.94
CA LEU A 80 -23.68 16.24 0.54
C LEU A 80 -25.07 15.61 0.45
N ASP A 81 -25.84 16.01 -0.56
CA ASP A 81 -27.03 15.26 -0.97
C ASP A 81 -26.64 13.90 -1.59
N ASP A 82 -27.61 13.00 -1.69
CA ASP A 82 -27.37 11.62 -2.14
C ASP A 82 -26.75 11.54 -3.54
N ASP A 83 -27.09 12.46 -4.45
CA ASP A 83 -26.59 12.44 -5.82
C ASP A 83 -25.13 12.91 -5.90
N ARG A 84 -24.80 14.01 -5.22
CA ARG A 84 -23.42 14.49 -5.11
C ARG A 84 -22.54 13.53 -4.33
N TYR A 85 -23.07 12.93 -3.26
CA TYR A 85 -22.34 11.93 -2.50
C TYR A 85 -22.06 10.69 -3.35
N ARG A 86 -23.08 10.19 -4.07
CA ARG A 86 -22.92 9.06 -5.01
C ARG A 86 -21.88 9.37 -6.09
N SER A 87 -21.94 10.55 -6.71
CA SER A 87 -20.96 10.99 -7.71
C SER A 87 -19.54 10.97 -7.14
N LEU A 88 -19.34 11.56 -5.95
CA LEU A 88 -18.03 11.61 -5.30
C LEU A 88 -17.47 10.21 -5.00
N LEU A 89 -18.30 9.31 -4.47
CA LEU A 89 -17.91 7.93 -4.20
C LEU A 89 -17.56 7.19 -5.49
N GLY A 90 -18.33 7.41 -6.56
CA GLY A 90 -18.04 6.91 -7.90
C GLY A 90 -16.69 7.37 -8.41
N ASP A 91 -16.40 8.67 -8.32
CA ASP A 91 -15.12 9.24 -8.73
C ASP A 91 -13.96 8.60 -7.97
N ILE A 92 -14.08 8.40 -6.65
CA ILE A 92 -13.04 7.76 -5.83
C ILE A 92 -12.81 6.30 -6.27
N VAL A 93 -13.88 5.53 -6.45
CA VAL A 93 -13.79 4.11 -6.84
C VAL A 93 -13.22 3.97 -8.25
N LEU A 94 -13.67 4.80 -9.20
CA LEU A 94 -13.31 4.72 -10.62
C LEU A 94 -12.04 5.49 -11.00
N SER A 95 -11.47 6.26 -10.07
CA SER A 95 -10.26 7.06 -10.32
C SER A 95 -9.10 6.18 -10.78
N THR A 96 -8.28 6.69 -11.70
CA THR A 96 -6.98 6.11 -12.09
C THR A 96 -5.83 6.63 -11.23
N SER A 97 -6.09 7.52 -10.27
CA SER A 97 -5.07 8.14 -9.42
C SER A 97 -4.48 7.15 -8.42
N ALA A 98 -3.16 6.94 -8.47
CA ALA A 98 -2.41 6.13 -7.51
C ALA A 98 -2.36 6.75 -6.11
N ALA A 99 -2.62 8.06 -5.99
CA ALA A 99 -2.61 8.75 -4.72
C ALA A 99 -3.74 8.31 -3.79
N ILE A 100 -4.85 7.77 -4.33
CA ILE A 100 -6.00 7.30 -3.55
C ILE A 100 -5.71 5.88 -3.02
N PRO A 101 -5.55 5.70 -1.69
CA PRO A 101 -5.21 4.41 -1.10
C PRO A 101 -6.29 3.34 -1.31
N TYR A 102 -5.87 2.08 -1.38
CA TYR A 102 -6.76 0.94 -1.64
C TYR A 102 -7.88 0.81 -0.58
N ASP A 103 -7.54 0.97 0.70
CA ASP A 103 -8.51 0.88 1.80
C ASP A 103 -9.51 2.04 1.80
N TYR A 104 -9.06 3.24 1.46
CA TYR A 104 -9.95 4.39 1.25
C TYR A 104 -10.93 4.15 0.10
N ARG A 105 -10.45 3.64 -1.05
CA ARG A 105 -11.31 3.27 -2.19
C ARG A 105 -12.33 2.22 -1.78
N ALA A 106 -11.93 1.24 -0.97
CA ALA A 106 -12.81 0.18 -0.51
C ALA A 106 -13.90 0.69 0.45
N LEU A 107 -13.58 1.63 1.35
CA LEU A 107 -14.57 2.30 2.20
C LEU A 107 -15.56 3.13 1.37
N ALA A 108 -15.06 3.85 0.36
CA ALA A 108 -15.91 4.57 -0.58
C ALA A 108 -16.82 3.61 -1.38
N GLY A 109 -16.28 2.49 -1.87
CA GLY A 109 -17.04 1.45 -2.55
C GLY A 109 -18.10 0.82 -1.66
N GLN A 110 -17.81 0.60 -0.37
CA GLN A 110 -18.78 0.09 0.59
C GLN A 110 -19.92 1.10 0.84
N ALA A 111 -19.62 2.39 0.90
CA ALA A 111 -20.64 3.42 0.97
C ALA A 111 -21.48 3.47 -0.32
N LEU A 112 -20.84 3.39 -1.49
CA LEU A 112 -21.51 3.43 -2.79
C LEU A 112 -22.48 2.25 -2.96
N ALA A 113 -22.03 1.03 -2.62
CA ALA A 113 -22.87 -0.16 -2.66
C ALA A 113 -24.09 -0.05 -1.72
N ARG A 114 -23.93 0.60 -0.56
CA ARG A 114 -25.02 0.81 0.41
C ARG A 114 -26.08 1.80 -0.08
N ILE A 115 -25.68 2.91 -0.69
CA ILE A 115 -26.62 3.94 -1.20
C ILE A 115 -27.16 3.61 -2.59
N GLY A 116 -26.55 2.64 -3.29
CA GLY A 116 -26.90 2.22 -4.64
C GLY A 116 -26.03 2.88 -5.72
N VAL A 117 -25.58 2.07 -6.67
CA VAL A 117 -24.65 2.47 -7.76
C VAL A 117 -25.27 3.44 -8.77
N GLY A 118 -26.59 3.39 -8.99
CA GLY A 118 -27.30 4.26 -9.93
C GLY A 118 -26.67 4.27 -11.34
N GLU A 119 -26.45 5.48 -11.88
CA GLU A 119 -25.88 5.71 -13.21
C GLU A 119 -24.44 5.19 -13.37
N LEU A 120 -23.74 4.90 -12.27
CA LEU A 120 -22.37 4.38 -12.29
C LEU A 120 -22.29 2.91 -12.69
N THR A 121 -23.42 2.22 -12.85
CA THR A 121 -23.46 0.80 -13.29
C THR A 121 -22.70 0.61 -14.60
N GLY A 122 -22.93 1.45 -15.61
CA GLY A 122 -22.26 1.36 -16.92
C GLY A 122 -20.74 1.54 -16.81
N PRO A 123 -20.25 2.65 -16.23
CA PRO A 123 -18.82 2.86 -15.98
C PRO A 123 -18.15 1.73 -15.20
N LEU A 124 -18.78 1.25 -14.11
CA LEU A 124 -18.25 0.14 -13.32
C LEU A 124 -18.14 -1.14 -14.15
N THR A 125 -19.18 -1.50 -14.91
CA THR A 125 -19.18 -2.67 -15.79
C THR A 125 -18.07 -2.55 -16.84
N HIS A 126 -17.90 -1.38 -17.45
CA HIS A 126 -16.82 -1.17 -18.42
C HIS A 126 -15.44 -1.41 -17.81
N VAL A 127 -15.18 -0.96 -16.57
CA VAL A 127 -13.92 -1.26 -15.86
C VAL A 127 -13.71 -2.76 -15.70
N VAL A 128 -14.76 -3.49 -15.35
CA VAL A 128 -14.67 -4.95 -15.14
C VAL A 128 -14.40 -5.68 -16.46
N GLU A 129 -15.12 -5.31 -17.52
CA GLU A 129 -15.03 -5.97 -18.83
C GLU A 129 -13.76 -5.65 -19.61
N SER A 130 -13.14 -4.49 -19.38
CA SER A 130 -11.93 -4.05 -20.08
C SER A 130 -10.62 -4.40 -19.38
N PHE A 131 -10.67 -4.96 -18.16
CA PHE A 131 -9.46 -5.26 -17.41
C PHE A 131 -8.78 -6.54 -17.89
N GLU A 132 -7.52 -6.42 -18.28
CA GLU A 132 -6.65 -7.55 -18.62
C GLU A 132 -5.75 -7.88 -17.42
N PRO A 133 -5.85 -9.09 -16.82
CA PRO A 133 -4.98 -9.51 -15.74
C PRO A 133 -3.51 -9.56 -16.16
N LEU A 134 -2.61 -9.11 -15.29
CA LEU A 134 -1.18 -9.22 -15.49
C LEU A 134 -0.76 -10.70 -15.46
N ALA A 135 0.12 -11.07 -16.38
CA ALA A 135 0.72 -12.41 -16.42
C ALA A 135 1.59 -12.67 -15.18
N SER A 136 1.85 -13.94 -14.89
CA SER A 136 2.83 -14.35 -13.88
C SER A 136 3.90 -15.20 -14.54
N ARG A 137 5.15 -14.96 -14.16
CA ARG A 137 6.28 -15.73 -14.67
C ARG A 137 6.14 -17.18 -14.23
N SER A 138 6.25 -18.11 -15.19
CA SER A 138 6.14 -19.53 -14.88
C SER A 138 7.34 -20.05 -14.07
N LEU A 139 7.14 -21.14 -13.35
CA LEU A 139 8.21 -21.78 -12.58
C LEU A 139 9.36 -22.24 -13.49
N GLU A 140 9.02 -22.78 -14.67
CA GLU A 140 10.02 -23.20 -15.66
C GLU A 140 10.84 -22.01 -16.17
N ALA A 141 10.18 -20.89 -16.45
CA ALA A 141 10.86 -19.67 -16.88
C ALA A 141 11.82 -19.17 -15.80
N LYS A 142 11.43 -19.20 -14.53
CA LYS A 142 12.30 -18.85 -13.39
C LYS A 142 13.53 -19.75 -13.28
N VAL A 143 13.33 -21.06 -13.33
CA VAL A 143 14.44 -22.04 -13.26
C VAL A 143 15.44 -21.84 -14.40
N SER A 144 14.98 -21.34 -15.55
CA SER A 144 15.82 -21.08 -16.71
C SER A 144 16.63 -19.77 -16.63
N VAL A 145 16.35 -18.90 -15.66
CA VAL A 145 17.09 -17.64 -15.49
C VAL A 145 18.51 -17.94 -15.01
N PRO A 146 19.55 -17.39 -15.67
CA PRO A 146 20.93 -17.49 -15.18
C PRO A 146 21.06 -16.92 -13.77
N THR A 147 21.55 -17.73 -12.85
CA THR A 147 21.82 -17.34 -11.46
C THR A 147 23.28 -17.63 -11.13
N ASP A 148 23.88 -16.83 -10.25
CA ASP A 148 25.18 -17.12 -9.64
C ASP A 148 25.08 -18.09 -8.44
N GLY A 149 23.88 -18.61 -8.18
CA GLY A 149 23.56 -19.51 -7.08
C GLY A 149 23.04 -18.81 -5.82
N ILE A 150 22.96 -17.47 -5.82
CA ILE A 150 22.46 -16.67 -4.69
C ILE A 150 21.39 -15.67 -5.15
N ASP A 151 21.50 -15.10 -6.35
CA ASP A 151 20.58 -14.10 -6.87
C ASP A 151 20.15 -14.39 -8.32
N HIS A 152 18.88 -14.13 -8.65
CA HIS A 152 18.45 -13.98 -10.04
C HIS A 152 19.08 -12.69 -10.59
N LEU A 153 19.85 -12.82 -11.67
CA LEU A 153 20.38 -11.68 -12.39
C LEU A 153 19.28 -11.13 -13.29
N PHE A 154 18.97 -9.85 -13.13
CA PHE A 154 18.02 -9.13 -13.96
C PHE A 154 18.62 -7.79 -14.35
N ASP A 155 18.27 -7.31 -15.53
CA ASP A 155 18.80 -6.05 -16.05
C ASP A 155 18.14 -4.87 -15.33
N ILE A 156 18.97 -4.05 -14.69
CA ILE A 156 18.55 -2.79 -14.08
C ILE A 156 18.82 -1.69 -15.12
N PRO A 157 17.82 -0.84 -15.48
CA PRO A 157 18.07 0.27 -16.38
C PRO A 157 19.20 1.16 -15.86
N GLU A 158 20.11 1.55 -16.75
CA GLU A 158 21.28 2.35 -16.40
C GLU A 158 20.90 3.78 -15.96
N THR A 159 19.80 4.31 -16.49
CA THR A 159 19.36 5.69 -16.25
C THR A 159 18.33 5.81 -15.12
N VAL A 160 18.42 6.89 -14.33
CA VAL A 160 17.43 7.24 -13.30
C VAL A 160 16.03 7.38 -13.91
N ALA A 161 15.94 8.05 -15.07
CA ALA A 161 14.68 8.24 -15.78
C ALA A 161 14.03 6.91 -16.18
N GLY A 162 14.82 5.94 -16.67
CA GLY A 162 14.34 4.60 -17.00
C GLY A 162 13.79 3.87 -15.79
N ARG A 163 14.49 3.94 -14.64
CA ARG A 163 14.04 3.29 -13.40
C ARG A 163 12.77 3.93 -12.84
N ILE A 164 12.66 5.27 -12.88
CA ILE A 164 11.43 5.98 -12.49
C ILE A 164 10.27 5.58 -13.41
N ALA A 165 10.49 5.50 -14.72
CA ALA A 165 9.45 5.11 -15.67
C ALA A 165 8.89 3.70 -15.39
N LEU A 166 9.75 2.73 -15.01
CA LEU A 166 9.31 1.39 -14.60
C LEU A 166 8.41 1.44 -13.37
N VAL A 167 8.80 2.22 -12.35
CA VAL A 167 8.04 2.39 -11.11
C VAL A 167 6.67 3.02 -11.39
N VAL A 168 6.61 4.04 -12.24
CA VAL A 168 5.35 4.68 -12.66
C VAL A 168 4.45 3.70 -13.42
N ALA A 169 5.00 2.97 -14.40
CA ALA A 169 4.22 2.00 -15.17
C ALA A 169 3.64 0.87 -14.28
N ALA A 170 4.42 0.38 -13.32
CA ALA A 170 3.95 -0.61 -12.36
C ALA A 170 2.85 -0.05 -11.44
N THR A 171 3.00 1.20 -11.02
CA THR A 171 2.01 1.92 -10.21
C THR A 171 0.68 2.03 -10.95
N GLU A 172 0.70 2.44 -12.21
CA GLU A 172 -0.50 2.55 -13.05
C GLU A 172 -1.18 1.18 -13.21
N ALA A 173 -0.44 0.15 -13.60
CA ALA A 173 -0.97 -1.20 -13.81
C ALA A 173 -1.66 -1.76 -12.54
N LYS A 174 -1.02 -1.59 -11.37
CA LYS A 174 -1.57 -2.08 -10.09
C LYS A 174 -2.70 -1.22 -9.55
N THR A 175 -2.77 0.06 -9.94
CA THR A 175 -3.94 0.91 -9.68
C THR A 175 -5.15 0.43 -10.48
N MET A 176 -4.95 0.03 -11.74
CA MET A 176 -6.02 -0.52 -12.58
C MET A 176 -6.55 -1.86 -12.03
N GLU A 177 -5.66 -2.73 -11.56
CA GLU A 177 -6.04 -3.98 -10.89
C GLU A 177 -6.87 -3.72 -9.62
N SER A 178 -6.43 -2.76 -8.79
CA SER A 178 -7.17 -2.34 -7.59
C SER A 178 -8.57 -1.80 -7.93
N ARG A 179 -8.67 -1.01 -9.00
CA ARG A 179 -9.93 -0.49 -9.53
C ARG A 179 -10.87 -1.60 -9.98
N TYR A 180 -10.35 -2.56 -10.73
CA TYR A 180 -11.08 -3.75 -11.18
C TYR A 180 -11.64 -4.56 -10.00
N LEU A 181 -10.82 -4.87 -9.00
CA LEU A 181 -11.22 -5.68 -7.85
C LEU A 181 -12.38 -5.03 -7.09
N LEU A 182 -12.31 -3.72 -6.85
CA LEU A 182 -13.36 -2.99 -6.13
C LEU A 182 -14.62 -2.79 -6.98
N ALA A 183 -14.49 -2.50 -8.29
CA ALA A 183 -15.63 -2.37 -9.18
C ALA A 183 -16.46 -3.66 -9.23
N ARG A 184 -15.82 -4.83 -9.31
CA ARG A 184 -16.51 -6.13 -9.22
C ARG A 184 -17.31 -6.30 -7.94
N ARG A 185 -16.73 -5.94 -6.79
CA ARG A 185 -17.38 -6.07 -5.48
C ARG A 185 -18.55 -5.09 -5.33
N VAL A 186 -18.38 -3.86 -5.80
CA VAL A 186 -19.45 -2.84 -5.81
C VAL A 186 -20.64 -3.27 -6.68
N LEU A 187 -20.39 -3.94 -7.81
CA LEU A 187 -21.42 -4.52 -8.68
C LEU A 187 -22.04 -5.82 -8.14
N GLY A 188 -21.56 -6.36 -7.03
CA GLY A 188 -22.00 -7.67 -6.52
C GLY A 188 -21.55 -8.87 -7.36
N GLN A 189 -20.58 -8.67 -8.26
CA GLN A 189 -19.98 -9.71 -9.12
C GLN A 189 -18.68 -10.30 -8.52
N GLY A 190 -18.25 -9.79 -7.38
CA GLY A 190 -17.11 -10.30 -6.63
C GLY A 190 -17.48 -11.52 -5.79
N ASP A 191 -16.52 -12.40 -5.55
CA ASP A 191 -16.69 -13.45 -4.56
C ASP A 191 -16.96 -12.83 -3.18
N PRO A 192 -17.83 -13.42 -2.35
CA PRO A 192 -17.99 -12.99 -0.97
C PRO A 192 -16.62 -12.97 -0.29
N VAL A 193 -16.32 -11.89 0.44
CA VAL A 193 -15.09 -11.83 1.23
C VAL A 193 -15.13 -13.00 2.22
N PRO A 194 -14.22 -13.98 2.10
CA PRO A 194 -14.25 -15.15 2.95
C PRO A 194 -13.94 -14.76 4.40
N ALA A 195 -14.49 -15.53 5.35
CA ALA A 195 -14.06 -15.42 6.74
C ALA A 195 -12.56 -15.75 6.84
N ALA A 196 -11.86 -15.04 7.74
CA ALA A 196 -10.45 -15.28 8.00
C ALA A 196 -10.19 -16.75 8.40
N ARG A 197 -9.27 -17.40 7.68
CA ARG A 197 -8.89 -18.80 7.83
C ARG A 197 -7.66 -18.99 8.70
N SER A 198 -6.82 -17.96 8.78
CA SER A 198 -5.56 -17.97 9.53
C SER A 198 -5.48 -16.84 10.56
N VAL A 199 -4.48 -16.91 11.43
CA VAL A 199 -4.13 -15.80 12.34
C VAL A 199 -3.74 -14.56 11.53
N ALA A 200 -2.97 -14.74 10.45
CA ALA A 200 -2.54 -13.66 9.57
C ALA A 200 -3.72 -12.95 8.93
N GLU A 201 -4.66 -13.70 8.34
CA GLU A 201 -5.86 -13.14 7.72
C GLU A 201 -6.73 -12.39 8.73
N ARG A 202 -6.88 -12.91 9.95
CA ARG A 202 -7.67 -12.27 11.01
C ARG A 202 -7.07 -10.92 11.41
N LEU A 203 -5.75 -10.82 11.54
CA LEU A 203 -5.08 -9.54 11.85
C LEU A 203 -5.38 -8.46 10.79
N ILE A 204 -5.48 -8.84 9.52
CA ILE A 204 -5.84 -7.92 8.44
C ILE A 204 -7.31 -7.52 8.54
N VAL A 205 -8.22 -8.50 8.71
CA VAL A 205 -9.68 -8.24 8.82
C VAL A 205 -9.99 -7.31 10.00
N ASP A 206 -9.37 -7.56 11.15
CA ASP A 206 -9.60 -6.79 12.38
C ASP A 206 -9.13 -5.32 12.26
N ASP A 207 -8.22 -5.03 11.31
CA ASP A 207 -7.68 -3.68 11.13
C ASP A 207 -8.26 -2.94 9.93
N VAL A 208 -8.53 -3.60 8.80
CA VAL A 208 -8.91 -2.93 7.54
C VAL A 208 -10.20 -2.12 7.67
N GLY A 209 -11.19 -2.60 8.44
CA GLY A 209 -12.40 -1.86 8.81
C GLY A 209 -13.48 -1.77 7.71
N THR A 210 -13.44 -2.64 6.69
CA THR A 210 -14.44 -2.69 5.61
C THR A 210 -14.69 -4.13 5.16
N THR A 211 -15.91 -4.39 4.68
CA THR A 211 -16.29 -5.68 4.09
C THR A 211 -15.94 -5.77 2.59
N MET A 212 -15.36 -4.72 2.02
CA MET A 212 -14.99 -4.67 0.61
C MET A 212 -13.57 -5.20 0.33
N ILE A 213 -12.80 -5.54 1.37
CA ILE A 213 -11.42 -6.05 1.23
C ILE A 213 -11.35 -7.48 1.74
N SER A 214 -10.73 -8.33 0.94
CA SER A 214 -10.33 -9.68 1.33
C SER A 214 -8.89 -9.69 1.82
N PRO A 215 -8.51 -10.50 2.82
CA PRO A 215 -7.10 -10.70 3.19
C PRO A 215 -6.23 -11.13 2.01
N ALA A 216 -6.78 -11.89 1.06
CA ALA A 216 -6.09 -12.30 -0.16
C ALA A 216 -5.70 -11.11 -1.06
N ASP A 217 -6.32 -9.94 -0.89
CA ASP A 217 -5.90 -8.72 -1.57
C ASP A 217 -4.52 -8.24 -1.08
N TYR A 218 -4.05 -8.71 0.06
CA TYR A 218 -2.72 -8.37 0.58
C TYR A 218 -1.70 -9.47 0.34
N LEU A 219 -2.05 -10.52 -0.42
CA LEU A 219 -1.07 -11.42 -0.99
C LEU A 219 -0.38 -10.73 -2.16
N VAL A 220 0.92 -10.53 -2.05
CA VAL A 220 1.73 -9.94 -3.11
C VAL A 220 2.23 -11.06 -4.03
N PRO A 221 1.77 -11.13 -5.29
CA PRO A 221 2.24 -12.14 -6.24
C PRO A 221 3.60 -11.70 -6.79
N TRP A 222 4.68 -12.05 -6.10
CA TRP A 222 6.04 -11.62 -6.42
C TRP A 222 6.46 -11.87 -7.88
N ASP A 223 5.82 -12.84 -8.54
CA ASP A 223 6.12 -13.33 -9.88
C ASP A 223 5.32 -12.64 -10.97
N GLN A 224 4.41 -11.75 -10.58
CA GLN A 224 3.58 -11.01 -11.51
C GLN A 224 4.46 -10.12 -12.39
N GLU A 225 4.29 -10.25 -13.70
CA GLU A 225 5.12 -9.60 -14.70
C GLU A 225 4.55 -8.24 -15.09
N LEU A 226 5.47 -7.27 -15.17
CA LEU A 226 5.23 -5.88 -15.49
C LEU A 226 6.16 -5.46 -16.62
N ALA A 227 5.89 -4.29 -17.21
CA ALA A 227 6.74 -3.73 -18.25
C ALA A 227 8.18 -3.58 -17.74
N GLY A 228 9.14 -4.09 -18.53
CA GLY A 228 10.58 -3.99 -18.27
C GLY A 228 11.31 -3.17 -19.34
N PRO A 229 12.66 -3.07 -19.23
CA PRO A 229 13.50 -2.38 -20.21
C PRO A 229 13.37 -3.03 -21.60
N ASP A 230 13.45 -2.22 -22.66
CA ASP A 230 13.51 -2.68 -24.05
C ASP A 230 12.38 -3.66 -24.48
N GLY A 231 11.21 -3.54 -23.87
CA GLY A 231 10.07 -4.42 -24.12
C GLY A 231 10.11 -5.76 -23.38
N GLY A 232 11.12 -5.97 -22.53
CA GLY A 232 11.22 -7.09 -21.61
C GLY A 232 10.16 -7.05 -20.50
N LYS A 233 10.22 -8.05 -19.61
CA LYS A 233 9.33 -8.18 -18.46
C LYS A 233 10.14 -8.28 -17.18
N LEU A 234 9.73 -7.50 -16.17
CA LEU A 234 10.24 -7.60 -14.81
C LEU A 234 9.13 -8.11 -13.90
N THR A 235 9.49 -8.95 -12.95
CA THR A 235 8.61 -9.38 -11.86
C THR A 235 8.49 -8.30 -10.79
N LEU A 236 7.46 -8.41 -9.95
CA LEU A 236 7.33 -7.55 -8.78
C LEU A 236 8.53 -7.66 -7.85
N ALA A 237 9.07 -8.85 -7.62
CA ALA A 237 10.28 -9.03 -6.81
C ALA A 237 11.48 -8.24 -7.36
N GLU A 238 11.74 -8.33 -8.67
CA GLU A 238 12.82 -7.60 -9.34
C GLU A 238 12.62 -6.07 -9.22
N LEU A 239 11.40 -5.58 -9.41
CA LEU A 239 11.09 -4.15 -9.25
C LEU A 239 11.31 -3.64 -7.83
N MET A 240 10.91 -4.41 -6.80
CA MET A 240 11.17 -4.04 -5.40
C MET A 240 12.68 -3.97 -5.12
N ARG A 241 13.48 -4.87 -5.72
CA ARG A 241 14.95 -4.82 -5.62
C ARG A 241 15.51 -3.57 -6.30
N ILE A 242 15.01 -3.14 -7.45
CA ILE A 242 15.41 -1.86 -8.08
C ILE A 242 15.17 -0.70 -7.11
N VAL A 243 13.98 -0.61 -6.52
CA VAL A 243 13.63 0.41 -5.53
C VAL A 243 14.56 0.37 -4.32
N LEU A 244 14.90 -0.83 -3.83
CA LEU A 244 15.79 -1.01 -2.69
C LEU A 244 17.26 -0.73 -3.01
N LEU A 245 17.75 -0.98 -4.21
CA LEU A 245 19.17 -0.86 -4.55
C LEU A 245 19.54 0.55 -5.03
N CYS A 246 18.65 1.22 -5.75
CA CYS A 246 18.96 2.47 -6.42
C CYS A 246 18.87 3.70 -5.48
N PRO A 247 19.86 4.60 -5.51
CA PRO A 247 19.99 5.67 -4.52
C PRO A 247 18.88 6.74 -4.59
N GLU A 248 18.32 7.02 -5.77
CA GLU A 248 17.27 8.03 -5.95
C GLU A 248 16.03 7.77 -5.09
N PHE A 249 15.72 6.50 -4.80
CA PHE A 249 14.58 6.10 -3.98
C PHE A 249 14.86 6.17 -2.47
N LYS A 250 16.10 6.44 -2.07
CA LYS A 250 16.54 6.54 -0.67
C LYS A 250 16.70 7.98 -0.19
N LEU A 251 16.72 8.93 -1.12
CA LEU A 251 16.95 10.35 -0.85
C LEU A 251 15.62 11.08 -0.61
N PRO A 252 15.63 12.16 0.19
CA PRO A 252 14.47 13.02 0.41
C PRO A 252 14.25 13.95 -0.79
N ASP A 253 14.02 13.38 -1.98
CA ASP A 253 13.78 14.13 -3.21
C ASP A 253 12.28 14.40 -3.40
N ALA A 254 11.89 15.67 -3.48
CA ALA A 254 10.48 16.07 -3.59
C ALA A 254 9.78 15.62 -4.88
N THR A 255 10.54 15.24 -5.92
CA THR A 255 10.02 14.74 -7.20
C THR A 255 9.88 13.21 -7.17
N VAL A 256 10.89 12.50 -6.69
CA VAL A 256 10.92 11.02 -6.68
C VAL A 256 10.09 10.46 -5.53
N ARG A 257 10.03 11.17 -4.39
CA ARG A 257 9.38 10.67 -3.19
C ARG A 257 7.87 10.42 -3.36
N PRO A 258 7.08 11.32 -3.98
CA PRO A 258 5.67 11.03 -4.27
C PRO A 258 5.49 9.79 -5.15
N ILE A 259 6.33 9.63 -6.19
CA ILE A 259 6.29 8.48 -7.11
C ILE A 259 6.51 7.17 -6.34
N LEU A 260 7.48 7.15 -5.43
CA LEU A 260 7.76 5.98 -4.60
C LEU A 260 6.61 5.65 -3.65
N VAL A 261 5.98 6.66 -3.04
CA VAL A 261 4.84 6.47 -2.14
C VAL A 261 3.64 5.91 -2.91
N ASP A 262 3.34 6.46 -4.09
CA ASP A 262 2.28 5.98 -4.97
C ASP A 262 2.55 4.54 -5.42
N PHE A 263 3.79 4.21 -5.74
CA PHE A 263 4.19 2.83 -6.03
C PHE A 263 3.89 1.88 -4.87
N TYR A 264 4.29 2.20 -3.64
CA TYR A 264 3.97 1.36 -2.48
C TYR A 264 2.46 1.26 -2.24
N ARG A 265 1.71 2.35 -2.42
CA ARG A 265 0.24 2.35 -2.27
C ARG A 265 -0.47 1.50 -3.33
N SER A 266 0.01 1.50 -4.56
CA SER A 266 -0.63 0.73 -5.64
C SER A 266 -0.16 -0.73 -5.65
N VAL A 267 1.14 -0.97 -5.50
CA VAL A 267 1.74 -2.31 -5.59
C VAL A 267 1.53 -3.12 -4.32
N LEU A 268 1.82 -2.53 -3.15
CA LEU A 268 1.72 -3.19 -1.85
C LEU A 268 0.42 -2.86 -1.10
N ARG A 269 -0.45 -2.01 -1.70
CA ARG A 269 -1.76 -1.63 -1.12
C ARG A 269 -1.66 -1.02 0.28
N VAL A 270 -0.55 -0.34 0.54
CA VAL A 270 -0.32 0.36 1.81
C VAL A 270 -1.47 1.32 2.09
N SER A 271 -2.04 1.23 3.30
CA SER A 271 -3.17 2.04 3.73
C SER A 271 -2.87 3.55 3.68
N GLY A 272 -3.93 4.36 3.57
CA GLY A 272 -3.78 5.80 3.68
C GLY A 272 -3.14 6.21 5.02
N ARG A 273 -2.30 7.26 4.99
CA ARG A 273 -1.53 7.80 6.14
C ARG A 273 -0.45 6.91 6.73
N ALA A 274 -0.33 5.66 6.29
CA ALA A 274 0.85 4.87 6.60
C ALA A 274 2.11 5.57 6.07
N ILE A 275 3.19 5.49 6.84
CA ILE A 275 4.45 6.15 6.55
C ILE A 275 5.50 5.10 6.24
N ILE A 276 6.18 5.29 5.11
CA ILE A 276 7.40 4.56 4.78
C ILE A 276 8.54 5.54 4.98
N GLY A 277 9.53 5.21 5.78
CA GLY A 277 10.66 6.09 6.09
C GLY A 277 11.63 6.22 4.91
N LEU A 278 12.56 7.16 5.03
CA LEU A 278 13.68 7.24 4.09
C LEU A 278 14.53 5.96 4.18
N ALA A 279 14.92 5.43 3.02
CA ALA A 279 15.63 4.15 2.91
C ALA A 279 14.94 2.96 3.60
N ALA A 280 13.66 3.10 3.95
CA ALA A 280 12.82 2.00 4.40
C ALA A 280 12.16 1.34 3.20
N GLY A 281 11.82 0.06 3.32
CA GLY A 281 11.19 -0.63 2.21
C GLY A 281 10.99 -2.10 2.46
N VAL A 282 10.53 -2.75 1.40
CA VAL A 282 10.19 -4.16 1.38
C VAL A 282 10.88 -4.75 0.16
N PHE A 283 11.39 -5.97 0.29
CA PHE A 283 11.88 -6.72 -0.83
C PHE A 283 11.54 -8.20 -0.63
N HIS A 284 11.75 -8.99 -1.67
CA HIS A 284 11.55 -10.41 -1.65
C HIS A 284 12.80 -11.08 -2.20
N VAL A 285 13.44 -11.91 -1.39
CA VAL A 285 14.54 -12.76 -1.85
C VAL A 285 13.96 -14.08 -2.36
N GLU A 286 14.25 -14.39 -3.61
CA GLU A 286 13.81 -15.66 -4.20
C GLU A 286 14.76 -16.78 -3.78
N HIS A 287 14.26 -17.74 -2.99
CA HIS A 287 15.01 -18.91 -2.57
C HIS A 287 14.79 -20.07 -3.54
N GLY A 288 15.54 -20.10 -4.64
CA GLY A 288 15.45 -21.14 -5.65
C GLY A 288 14.15 -21.07 -6.46
N VAL A 289 13.29 -22.08 -6.31
CA VAL A 289 12.01 -22.18 -7.03
C VAL A 289 10.81 -21.67 -6.22
N LEU A 290 11.07 -21.04 -5.07
CA LEU A 290 9.99 -20.49 -4.25
C LEU A 290 9.31 -19.34 -5.00
N ALA A 291 8.06 -19.59 -5.40
CA ALA A 291 7.20 -18.73 -6.21
C ALA A 291 5.91 -18.37 -5.45
N THR A 292 5.93 -18.51 -4.13
CA THR A 292 4.72 -18.35 -3.31
C THR A 292 4.49 -16.88 -3.00
N PRO A 293 3.28 -16.35 -3.27
CA PRO A 293 2.87 -15.04 -2.79
C PRO A 293 3.09 -14.92 -1.28
N SER A 294 3.38 -13.71 -0.81
CA SER A 294 3.54 -13.44 0.63
C SER A 294 2.58 -12.35 1.07
N TYR A 295 2.12 -12.41 2.31
CA TYR A 295 1.30 -11.34 2.86
C TYR A 295 2.12 -10.06 3.01
N TYR A 296 1.59 -8.93 2.56
CA TYR A 296 2.08 -7.63 2.99
C TYR A 296 0.90 -6.71 3.31
N TYR A 297 0.76 -6.36 4.57
CA TYR A 297 -0.23 -5.40 5.04
C TYR A 297 0.46 -4.32 5.87
N GLN A 298 0.22 -3.06 5.53
CA GLN A 298 0.60 -1.92 6.36
C GLN A 298 -0.61 -1.03 6.55
N GLY A 299 -1.21 -1.12 7.74
CA GLY A 299 -2.42 -0.43 8.14
C GLY A 299 -2.24 1.06 8.37
N ARG A 300 -3.35 1.75 8.63
CA ARG A 300 -3.38 3.22 8.78
C ARG A 300 -2.50 3.67 9.94
N ASP A 301 -1.77 4.76 9.75
CA ASP A 301 -0.83 5.29 10.76
C ASP A 301 0.31 4.34 11.15
N ALA A 302 0.46 3.20 10.48
CA ALA A 302 1.63 2.35 10.65
C ALA A 302 2.85 3.01 10.02
N ILE A 303 3.94 3.05 10.78
CA ILE A 303 5.19 3.70 10.42
C ILE A 303 6.26 2.61 10.28
N LEU A 304 6.68 2.39 9.04
CA LEU A 304 7.92 1.69 8.73
C LEU A 304 9.04 2.74 8.72
N GLY A 305 9.69 2.93 9.86
CA GLY A 305 10.65 4.01 10.11
C GLY A 305 11.91 3.95 9.25
N LYS A 306 12.68 5.06 9.27
CA LYS A 306 13.91 5.23 8.48
C LYS A 306 14.83 4.00 8.57
N GLY A 307 15.28 3.50 7.42
CA GLY A 307 16.21 2.37 7.33
C GLY A 307 15.65 1.02 7.80
N CYS A 308 14.35 0.92 8.07
CA CYS A 308 13.70 -0.36 8.36
C CYS A 308 13.39 -1.08 7.05
N VAL A 309 14.02 -2.22 6.83
CA VAL A 309 13.82 -3.04 5.63
C VAL A 309 13.19 -4.36 6.05
N ILE A 310 12.18 -4.82 5.30
CA ILE A 310 11.55 -6.12 5.49
C ILE A 310 11.91 -7.01 4.32
N ASP A 311 12.60 -8.11 4.59
CA ASP A 311 12.64 -9.23 3.66
C ASP A 311 11.35 -10.03 3.84
N CYS A 312 10.48 -10.02 2.82
CA CYS A 312 9.09 -10.42 2.91
C CYS A 312 8.86 -11.82 2.31
N VAL A 313 9.66 -12.78 2.73
CA VAL A 313 9.53 -14.20 2.40
C VAL A 313 8.62 -14.87 3.43
N GLY A 314 7.33 -15.00 3.10
CA GLY A 314 6.28 -15.48 4.00
C GLY A 314 5.28 -14.37 4.32
N GLY A 315 5.77 -13.24 4.83
CA GLY A 315 5.01 -12.00 4.82
C GLY A 315 5.27 -11.06 5.99
N ALA A 316 4.63 -9.90 5.95
CA ALA A 316 4.57 -8.95 7.06
C ALA A 316 3.19 -8.31 7.20
N ILE A 317 2.72 -8.17 8.43
CA ILE A 317 1.45 -7.52 8.78
C ILE A 317 1.74 -6.49 9.85
N LEU A 318 1.57 -5.22 9.51
CA LEU A 318 1.75 -4.08 10.39
C LEU A 318 0.38 -3.45 10.58
N GLN A 319 -0.28 -3.72 11.70
CA GLN A 319 -1.58 -3.12 12.01
C GLN A 319 -1.45 -1.62 12.32
N ARG A 320 -2.60 -0.95 12.45
CA ARG A 320 -2.66 0.49 12.68
C ARG A 320 -1.76 0.98 13.82
N GLY A 321 -1.15 2.13 13.61
CA GLY A 321 -0.37 2.84 14.63
C GLY A 321 0.90 2.12 15.09
N THR A 322 1.36 1.06 14.41
CA THR A 322 2.65 0.45 14.71
C THR A 322 3.80 1.39 14.37
N PHE A 323 4.92 1.31 15.09
CA PHE A 323 6.13 2.07 14.80
C PHE A 323 7.35 1.15 14.81
N LEU A 324 7.87 0.81 13.63
CA LEU A 324 8.99 -0.11 13.48
C LEU A 324 10.21 0.61 12.90
N GLY A 325 11.33 0.62 13.63
CA GLY A 325 12.54 1.33 13.19
C GLY A 325 12.51 2.83 13.50
N GLY A 326 13.21 3.65 12.71
CA GLY A 326 13.31 5.10 12.96
C GLY A 326 14.36 5.49 14.01
N GLY A 327 15.10 4.52 14.55
CA GLY A 327 16.35 4.77 15.28
C GLY A 327 17.48 5.28 14.38
N PHE A 328 18.64 5.55 14.97
CA PHE A 328 19.81 6.02 14.22
C PHE A 328 20.43 4.94 13.31
N MET A 329 20.11 3.66 13.57
CA MET A 329 20.68 2.51 12.87
C MET A 329 19.60 1.74 12.09
N PRO A 330 19.93 1.21 10.90
CA PRO A 330 19.02 0.36 10.14
C PRO A 330 18.65 -0.93 10.88
N ILE A 331 17.47 -1.44 10.58
CA ILE A 331 17.00 -2.76 11.02
C ILE A 331 16.48 -3.55 9.82
N LEU A 332 16.91 -4.80 9.71
CA LEU A 332 16.38 -5.79 8.77
C LEU A 332 15.45 -6.73 9.54
N ILE A 333 14.17 -6.73 9.18
CA ILE A 333 13.21 -7.74 9.62
C ILE A 333 13.29 -8.87 8.61
N HIS A 334 13.71 -10.03 9.07
CA HIS A 334 13.90 -11.22 8.25
C HIS A 334 12.81 -12.22 8.59
N THR A 335 12.06 -12.65 7.57
CA THR A 335 10.81 -13.41 7.76
C THR A 335 10.92 -14.88 7.42
N HIS A 336 12.13 -15.36 7.11
CA HIS A 336 12.37 -16.77 6.85
C HIS A 336 13.70 -17.23 7.46
N LYS A 337 13.92 -18.54 7.50
CA LYS A 337 15.20 -19.11 7.96
C LYS A 337 15.59 -20.28 7.08
N HIS A 338 16.87 -20.37 6.73
CA HIS A 338 17.40 -21.54 6.04
C HIS A 338 17.39 -22.77 6.95
N ILE A 339 16.83 -23.87 6.45
CA ILE A 339 16.77 -25.14 7.19
C ILE A 339 17.85 -26.08 6.65
N ARG A 340 18.71 -26.55 7.56
CA ARG A 340 19.75 -27.50 7.23
C ARG A 340 19.27 -28.94 7.34
N GLY A 341 19.32 -29.69 6.23
CA GLY A 341 19.27 -31.15 6.25
C GLY A 341 20.62 -31.75 6.64
N SER A 342 20.61 -32.86 7.40
CA SER A 342 21.83 -33.62 7.68
C SER A 342 22.46 -34.11 6.38
N GLY A 343 23.70 -33.71 6.09
CA GLY A 343 24.41 -34.09 4.87
C GLY A 343 24.18 -33.19 3.65
N ASP A 344 23.33 -32.17 3.75
CA ASP A 344 23.12 -31.21 2.65
C ASP A 344 24.34 -30.30 2.45
N SER A 345 24.65 -29.96 1.20
CA SER A 345 25.64 -28.93 0.87
C SER A 345 25.10 -27.54 1.21
N GLY A 346 25.99 -26.59 1.51
CA GLY A 346 25.58 -25.20 1.82
C GLY A 346 24.79 -24.52 0.69
N ALA A 347 24.95 -24.98 -0.56
CA ALA A 347 24.14 -24.51 -1.69
C ALA A 347 22.71 -25.08 -1.70
N SER A 348 22.51 -26.30 -1.20
CA SER A 348 21.18 -26.90 -1.04
C SER A 348 20.42 -26.31 0.15
N GLU A 349 21.13 -25.96 1.23
CA GLU A 349 20.57 -25.29 2.42
C GLU A 349 19.96 -23.93 2.08
N ARG A 350 20.61 -23.17 1.18
CA ARG A 350 20.13 -21.86 0.71
C ARG A 350 18.78 -21.91 -0.02
N LYS A 351 18.38 -23.08 -0.52
CA LYS A 351 17.10 -23.28 -1.25
C LYS A 351 15.98 -23.83 -0.37
N LYS A 352 16.29 -24.30 0.84
CA LYS A 352 15.29 -24.83 1.79
C LYS A 352 15.09 -23.82 2.90
N ILE A 353 13.90 -23.23 2.96
CA ILE A 353 13.57 -22.19 3.93
C ILE A 353 12.30 -22.53 4.72
N LEU A 354 12.26 -22.05 5.96
CA LEU A 354 11.06 -21.97 6.77
C LEU A 354 10.58 -20.51 6.76
N PRO A 355 9.57 -20.15 5.95
CA PRO A 355 9.00 -18.81 5.99
C PRO A 355 8.04 -18.65 7.19
N CYS A 356 7.85 -17.41 7.63
CA CYS A 356 6.84 -17.00 8.60
C CYS A 356 6.32 -15.61 8.24
N VAL A 357 5.20 -15.23 8.85
CA VAL A 357 4.68 -13.88 8.79
C VAL A 357 5.15 -13.12 10.02
N PHE A 358 5.83 -12.00 9.82
CA PHE A 358 6.09 -11.03 10.87
C PHE A 358 4.81 -10.24 11.15
N ALA A 359 4.31 -10.28 12.38
CA ALA A 359 3.12 -9.53 12.77
C ALA A 359 3.48 -8.47 13.82
N ALA A 360 3.15 -7.21 13.53
CA ALA A 360 3.13 -6.12 14.49
C ALA A 360 1.67 -5.73 14.74
N GLU A 361 1.15 -6.07 15.91
CA GLU A 361 -0.22 -5.76 16.32
C GLU A 361 -0.40 -4.25 16.57
N ALA A 362 -1.65 -3.81 16.62
CA ALA A 362 -1.98 -2.39 16.72
C ALA A 362 -1.22 -1.67 17.85
N GLY A 363 -0.51 -0.60 17.49
CA GLY A 363 0.31 0.18 18.42
C GLY A 363 1.65 -0.44 18.83
N ALA A 364 2.03 -1.62 18.32
CA ALA A 364 3.32 -2.24 18.62
C ALA A 364 4.49 -1.37 18.17
N ARG A 365 5.58 -1.40 18.93
CA ARG A 365 6.76 -0.57 18.65
C ARG A 365 8.05 -1.35 18.83
N PHE A 366 9.01 -1.10 17.94
CA PHE A 366 10.40 -1.34 18.29
C PHE A 366 10.90 -0.21 19.19
N PRO A 367 11.70 -0.54 20.21
CA PRO A 367 12.40 0.49 20.96
C PRO A 367 13.46 1.17 20.05
N MET A 368 13.84 2.41 20.39
CA MET A 368 14.75 3.22 19.56
C MET A 368 16.17 2.63 19.45
N ASP A 369 16.52 1.72 20.35
CA ASP A 369 17.79 0.98 20.41
C ASP A 369 17.73 -0.37 19.69
N ALA A 370 16.59 -0.74 19.08
CA ALA A 370 16.52 -1.92 18.22
C ALA A 370 17.35 -1.67 16.95
N ILE A 371 18.40 -2.46 16.77
CA ILE A 371 19.36 -2.34 15.68
C ILE A 371 19.68 -3.71 15.07
N GLY A 372 20.08 -3.72 13.80
CA GLY A 372 20.63 -4.92 13.17
C GLY A 372 19.55 -5.83 12.57
N LEU A 373 19.49 -7.08 13.01
CA LEU A 373 18.70 -8.13 12.38
C LEU A 373 17.65 -8.67 13.35
N PHE A 374 16.38 -8.64 12.94
CA PHE A 374 15.29 -9.31 13.65
C PHE A 374 14.87 -10.57 12.88
N GLU A 375 15.35 -11.72 13.36
CA GLU A 375 15.01 -13.04 12.83
C GLU A 375 13.63 -13.47 13.33
N THR A 376 12.58 -13.22 12.54
CA THR A 376 11.19 -13.49 12.94
C THR A 376 10.98 -14.98 13.25
N VAL A 377 11.58 -15.86 12.45
CA VAL A 377 11.43 -17.31 12.58
C VAL A 377 11.91 -17.84 13.94
N ASP A 378 12.89 -17.18 14.58
CA ASP A 378 13.41 -17.61 15.88
C ASP A 378 12.36 -17.53 17.00
N TYR A 379 11.29 -16.78 16.77
CA TYR A 379 10.16 -16.57 17.67
C TYR A 379 8.91 -17.36 17.29
N LEU A 380 8.95 -18.27 16.31
CA LEU A 380 7.83 -19.16 16.06
C LEU A 380 7.53 -20.04 17.28
N GLY A 381 6.29 -19.98 17.76
CA GLY A 381 5.85 -20.69 18.97
C GLY A 381 6.44 -20.15 20.28
N LYS A 382 7.04 -18.95 20.26
CA LYS A 382 7.63 -18.28 21.42
C LYS A 382 7.19 -16.82 21.45
N ASP A 383 7.37 -16.17 22.61
CA ASP A 383 7.18 -14.73 22.70
C ASP A 383 8.37 -13.99 22.07
N ALA A 384 8.07 -12.98 21.26
CA ALA A 384 9.08 -12.02 20.79
C ALA A 384 9.48 -11.07 21.93
N PRO A 385 10.69 -10.48 21.90
CA PRO A 385 11.17 -9.58 22.95
C PRO A 385 10.42 -8.24 23.01
N TYR A 386 9.59 -7.93 22.01
CA TYR A 386 8.89 -6.66 21.90
C TYR A 386 7.38 -6.86 21.94
N GLN A 387 6.71 -6.11 22.81
CA GLN A 387 5.26 -6.22 23.02
C GLN A 387 4.50 -5.98 21.71
N GLY A 388 3.57 -6.88 21.40
CA GLY A 388 2.73 -6.81 20.20
C GLY A 388 3.44 -7.27 18.91
N ILE A 389 4.72 -7.66 18.98
CA ILE A 389 5.42 -8.30 17.86
C ILE A 389 5.29 -9.82 17.99
N ARG A 390 4.97 -10.52 16.90
CA ARG A 390 4.80 -11.98 16.87
C ARG A 390 5.31 -12.57 15.57
N ALA A 391 5.71 -13.84 15.65
CA ALA A 391 5.95 -14.69 14.48
C ALA A 391 4.73 -15.59 14.27
N VAL A 392 4.14 -15.53 13.09
CA VAL A 392 2.97 -16.31 12.71
C VAL A 392 3.37 -17.32 11.64
N PRO A 393 2.99 -18.61 11.73
CA PRO A 393 3.25 -19.57 10.65
C PRO A 393 2.63 -19.13 9.31
N VAL A 394 3.29 -19.46 8.20
CA VAL A 394 2.65 -19.41 6.88
C VAL A 394 1.81 -20.69 6.75
N ASP A 395 0.51 -20.55 6.54
CA ASP A 395 -0.42 -21.67 6.36
C ASP A 395 -0.40 -22.21 4.91
#